data_AF-A0A0P7I567-F1
#
_entry.id   AF-A0A0P7I567-F1
#
_cell.length_a   1.000
_cell.length_b   1.000
_cell.length_c   1.000
_cell.angle_alpha   90.00
_cell.angle_beta   90.00
_cell.angle_gamma   90.00
#
_symmetry.space_group_name_H-M   'P 1'
#
loop_
_entity.id
_entity.type
_entity.pdbx_description
1 polymer ?
#
loop_
_entity_poly.entity_id
_entity_poly.type
_entity_poly.pdbx_seq_one_letter_code
_entity_poly.pdbx_strand_id
1 'polypeptide(L)'
;MSNTNRSSTTTRLSRRAVLAAGAGAFSVGLAGCTSSAGSTAAADGPVVTASFFSFYDFARVVADGTPIQVENLVPTGLHGHGWQPNASITREIIESDAFLHVGEGFQPWADRAIQTMDDDGVDTALINAREGVELLDLAASLDSEEEGVGEQQGKDPHFWLDPQRAKRAIDNITEGLVDLLPDAEATLRENAQRYKSETIDDIDASYQAIFDAADRDVVQLAAHNAFQYIGARYDVRMRPIVTNLAASGEVAPRTCGRPRRSSPRTTSATSPTACSSPAVPRDS
;
A
#
# COMPACT_ATOMS: atom_id res chain seq x y z
N MET A 1 64.08 -37.42 40.73
CA MET A 1 64.16 -37.18 39.27
C MET A 1 64.28 -38.55 38.63
N SER A 2 63.14 -39.22 38.34
CA SER A 2 62.42 -39.23 37.04
C SER A 2 63.28 -39.90 35.95
N ASN A 3 62.88 -40.93 35.19
CA ASN A 3 61.56 -41.21 34.63
C ASN A 3 61.46 -42.70 34.22
N THR A 4 60.28 -43.30 34.40
CA THR A 4 59.92 -44.64 33.94
C THR A 4 59.24 -44.55 32.57
N ASN A 5 59.66 -45.39 31.62
CA ASN A 5 59.11 -45.49 30.28
C ASN A 5 57.91 -46.46 30.26
N ARG A 6 56.74 -46.03 29.75
CA ARG A 6 55.61 -46.93 29.44
C ARG A 6 55.01 -46.53 28.09
N SER A 7 55.10 -47.46 27.14
CA SER A 7 54.28 -47.46 25.93
C SER A 7 53.14 -48.46 26.12
N SER A 8 51.90 -48.04 25.85
CA SER A 8 50.73 -48.92 25.85
C SER A 8 49.81 -48.56 24.67
N THR A 9 49.76 -49.48 23.71
CA THR A 9 48.88 -49.49 22.54
C THR A 9 47.45 -49.78 22.97
N THR A 10 46.46 -48.99 22.57
CA THR A 10 45.03 -49.28 22.78
C THR A 10 44.29 -49.22 21.45
N THR A 11 43.70 -50.36 21.10
CA THR A 11 42.85 -50.62 19.94
C THR A 11 41.50 -49.90 20.10
N ARG A 12 41.08 -49.12 19.09
CA ARG A 12 39.76 -48.46 19.06
C ARG A 12 38.70 -49.43 18.53
N LEU A 13 37.68 -49.71 19.33
CA LEU A 13 36.46 -50.41 18.89
C LEU A 13 35.43 -49.37 18.41
N SER A 14 34.91 -49.57 17.20
CA SER A 14 33.95 -48.72 16.49
C SER A 14 32.51 -49.02 16.91
N ARG A 15 31.68 -47.97 17.05
CA ARG A 15 30.29 -47.95 17.55
C ARG A 15 29.24 -48.67 16.67
N ARG A 16 29.64 -49.50 15.70
CA ARG A 16 28.74 -50.09 14.69
C ARG A 16 28.35 -51.55 14.91
N ALA A 17 28.59 -52.14 16.09
CA ALA A 17 28.43 -53.58 16.29
C ALA A 17 27.53 -54.00 17.48
N VAL A 18 26.52 -53.22 17.85
CA VAL A 18 25.64 -53.58 18.97
C VAL A 18 24.17 -53.41 18.58
N LEU A 19 23.46 -54.56 18.61
CA LEU A 19 22.01 -54.77 18.60
C LEU A 19 21.33 -55.03 17.25
N ALA A 20 21.74 -56.12 16.61
CA ALA A 20 20.79 -57.08 16.03
C ALA A 20 20.67 -58.28 17.01
N ALA A 21 19.56 -58.38 17.74
CA ALA A 21 18.98 -59.62 18.28
C ALA A 21 17.90 -59.28 19.33
N GLY A 22 16.65 -59.66 19.08
CA GLY A 22 15.59 -59.55 20.07
C GLY A 22 14.20 -59.81 19.51
N ALA A 23 13.96 -61.01 18.96
CA ALA A 23 12.62 -61.50 18.71
C ALA A 23 11.99 -61.95 20.04
N GLY A 24 10.88 -61.31 20.41
CA GLY A 24 10.06 -61.70 21.56
C GLY A 24 8.62 -61.25 21.34
N ALA A 25 7.77 -62.19 20.94
CA ALA A 25 6.35 -61.98 20.77
C ALA A 25 5.66 -61.81 22.13
N PHE A 26 4.94 -60.69 22.30
CA PHE A 26 3.90 -60.53 23.31
C PHE A 26 2.73 -59.75 22.69
N SER A 27 1.63 -60.46 22.46
CA SER A 27 0.35 -59.88 22.04
C SER A 27 -0.60 -59.93 23.23
N VAL A 28 -0.80 -58.80 23.92
CA VAL A 28 -2.01 -58.51 24.71
C VAL A 28 -2.29 -57.01 24.55
N GLY A 29 -3.49 -56.70 24.04
CA GLY A 29 -3.89 -55.36 23.66
C GLY A 29 -4.15 -54.42 24.84
N LEU A 30 -3.74 -53.17 24.66
CA LEU A 30 -4.48 -51.99 25.08
C LEU A 30 -4.71 -51.14 23.84
N ALA A 31 -5.96 -51.09 23.37
CA ALA A 31 -6.44 -50.03 22.51
C ALA A 31 -6.48 -48.74 23.35
N GLY A 32 -5.32 -48.09 23.50
CA GLY A 32 -5.21 -46.74 23.99
C GLY A 32 -5.29 -45.79 22.82
N CYS A 33 -6.44 -45.14 22.63
CA CYS A 33 -6.56 -43.96 21.79
C CYS A 33 -5.73 -42.82 22.40
N THR A 34 -4.41 -42.89 22.21
CA THR A 34 -3.58 -41.69 22.11
C THR A 34 -3.78 -41.20 20.68
N SER A 35 -4.97 -40.63 20.41
CA SER A 35 -5.04 -39.58 19.42
C SER A 35 -4.19 -38.47 20.00
N SER A 36 -2.93 -38.47 19.64
CA SER A 36 -2.09 -37.30 19.71
C SER A 36 -2.95 -36.17 19.18
N ALA A 37 -3.39 -35.30 20.08
CA ALA A 37 -3.62 -33.92 19.75
C ALA A 37 -2.24 -33.41 19.32
N GLY A 38 -1.85 -33.76 18.09
CA GLY A 38 -1.01 -32.92 17.30
C GLY A 38 -1.83 -31.66 17.21
N SER A 39 -1.52 -30.71 18.10
CA SER A 39 -1.62 -29.32 17.76
C SER A 39 -0.88 -29.21 16.43
N THR A 40 -1.62 -29.34 15.33
CA THR A 40 -1.30 -28.58 14.14
C THR A 40 -1.24 -27.16 14.65
N ALA A 41 -0.03 -26.70 14.99
CA ALA A 41 0.28 -25.30 14.84
C ALA A 41 -0.25 -24.98 13.45
N ALA A 42 -1.33 -24.19 13.40
CA ALA A 42 -1.73 -23.61 12.14
C ALA A 42 -0.43 -23.03 11.58
N ALA A 43 -0.02 -23.51 10.40
CA ALA A 43 1.04 -22.81 9.71
C ALA A 43 0.53 -21.38 9.57
N ASP A 44 1.23 -20.43 10.18
CA ASP A 44 0.92 -19.01 9.99
C ASP A 44 0.88 -18.79 8.49
N GLY A 45 -0.27 -18.33 7.98
CA GLY A 45 -0.45 -18.16 6.54
C GLY A 45 0.41 -17.02 6.00
N PRO A 46 0.47 -16.87 4.66
CA PRO A 46 1.41 -15.95 4.03
C PRO A 46 1.13 -14.51 4.45
N VAL A 47 2.20 -13.73 4.59
CA VAL A 47 2.18 -12.34 5.03
C VAL A 47 2.29 -11.41 3.82
N VAL A 48 1.33 -10.49 3.71
CA VAL A 48 1.27 -9.46 2.66
C VAL A 48 1.46 -8.10 3.32
N THR A 49 2.54 -7.42 2.99
CA THR A 49 2.79 -6.06 3.48
C THR A 49 2.28 -5.04 2.47
N ALA A 50 1.56 -4.01 2.93
CA ALA A 50 0.94 -3.01 2.09
C ALA A 50 1.57 -1.62 2.31
N SER A 51 1.91 -0.95 1.20
CA SER A 51 2.55 0.37 1.22
C SER A 51 1.57 1.52 1.51
N PHE A 52 0.27 1.29 1.39
CA PHE A 52 -0.74 2.34 1.49
C PHE A 52 -2.09 1.81 2.03
N PHE A 53 -2.70 2.59 2.93
CA PHE A 53 -3.88 2.19 3.70
C PHE A 53 -5.06 1.73 2.85
N SER A 54 -5.38 2.42 1.75
CA SER A 54 -6.54 2.03 0.92
C SER A 54 -6.40 0.62 0.35
N PHE A 55 -5.20 0.24 -0.08
CA PHE A 55 -4.96 -1.10 -0.64
C PHE A 55 -4.76 -2.15 0.45
N TYR A 56 -4.19 -1.78 1.60
CA TYR A 56 -4.28 -2.58 2.82
C TYR A 56 -5.74 -2.94 3.15
N ASP A 57 -6.64 -1.94 3.13
CA ASP A 57 -8.05 -2.12 3.45
C ASP A 57 -8.76 -3.03 2.45
N PHE A 58 -8.48 -2.87 1.16
CA PHE A 58 -9.02 -3.75 0.13
C PHE A 58 -8.50 -5.17 0.28
N ALA A 59 -7.20 -5.34 0.52
CA ALA A 59 -6.58 -6.65 0.66
C ALA A 59 -7.08 -7.41 1.89
N ARG A 60 -7.23 -6.75 3.06
CA ARG A 60 -7.78 -7.42 4.26
C ARG A 60 -9.22 -7.88 4.06
N VAL A 61 -10.02 -7.17 3.28
CA VAL A 61 -11.41 -7.56 2.97
C VAL A 61 -11.43 -8.75 2.01
N VAL A 62 -10.58 -8.74 1.00
CA VAL A 62 -10.46 -9.85 0.03
C VAL A 62 -9.94 -11.12 0.72
N ALA A 63 -8.93 -10.98 1.59
CA ALA A 63 -8.30 -12.07 2.33
C ALA A 63 -9.14 -12.65 3.48
N ASP A 64 -10.30 -12.04 3.82
CA ASP A 64 -11.10 -12.45 4.97
C ASP A 64 -11.49 -13.94 4.93
N GLY A 65 -11.35 -14.64 6.05
CA GLY A 65 -11.60 -16.08 6.13
C GLY A 65 -10.54 -16.97 5.48
N THR A 66 -9.41 -16.42 5.03
CA THR A 66 -8.23 -17.17 4.57
C THR A 66 -7.09 -17.09 5.60
N PRO A 67 -6.05 -17.95 5.50
CA PRO A 67 -4.84 -17.83 6.32
C PRO A 67 -3.98 -16.57 6.03
N ILE A 68 -4.25 -15.86 4.94
CA ILE A 68 -3.43 -14.71 4.51
C ILE A 68 -3.50 -13.60 5.58
N GLN A 69 -2.33 -13.11 5.99
CA GLN A 69 -2.20 -11.98 6.89
C GLN A 69 -1.85 -10.74 6.08
N VAL A 70 -2.56 -9.64 6.30
CA VAL A 70 -2.30 -8.37 5.62
C VAL A 70 -1.85 -7.35 6.65
N GLU A 71 -0.70 -6.74 6.43
CA GLU A 71 -0.08 -5.76 7.32
C GLU A 71 0.08 -4.41 6.64
N ASN A 72 -0.21 -3.33 7.37
CA ASN A 72 -0.05 -1.97 6.87
C ASN A 72 1.31 -1.41 7.33
N LEU A 73 2.22 -1.14 6.40
CA LEU A 73 3.58 -0.67 6.72
C LEU A 73 3.62 0.77 7.19
N VAL A 74 2.67 1.60 6.73
CA VAL A 74 2.68 3.03 7.04
C VAL A 74 1.69 3.30 8.18
N PRO A 75 2.15 3.82 9.33
CA PRO A 75 1.26 4.12 10.44
C PRO A 75 0.14 5.10 10.05
N THR A 76 -1.02 4.96 10.70
CA THR A 76 -2.16 5.85 10.50
C THR A 76 -1.76 7.31 10.69
N GLY A 77 -2.13 8.16 9.73
CA GLY A 77 -1.80 9.59 9.73
C GLY A 77 -0.45 9.94 9.08
N LEU A 78 0.36 8.94 8.66
CA LEU A 78 1.67 9.16 8.04
C LEU A 78 1.71 8.90 6.53
N HIS A 79 0.56 8.73 5.88
CA HIS A 79 0.44 8.42 4.44
C HIS A 79 0.70 9.62 3.52
N GLY A 80 1.64 10.48 3.89
CA GLY A 80 2.00 11.63 3.10
C GLY A 80 3.03 11.34 2.03
N HIS A 81 2.97 12.06 0.91
CA HIS A 81 3.96 11.97 -0.17
C HIS A 81 5.41 12.21 0.29
N GLY A 82 5.61 12.91 1.41
CA GLY A 82 6.93 13.16 2.00
C GLY A 82 7.40 12.14 3.04
N TRP A 83 6.59 11.13 3.37
CA TRP A 83 6.99 10.12 4.36
C TRP A 83 8.10 9.23 3.82
N GLN A 84 9.07 8.91 4.69
CA GLN A 84 10.16 8.01 4.38
C GLN A 84 10.23 6.87 5.40
N PRO A 85 10.36 5.62 4.94
CA PRO A 85 10.53 4.47 5.82
C PRO A 85 11.90 4.51 6.50
N ASN A 86 11.97 3.90 7.67
CA ASN A 86 13.25 3.51 8.26
C ASN A 86 13.64 2.09 7.78
N ALA A 87 14.85 1.63 8.10
CA ALA A 87 15.37 0.34 7.64
C ALA A 87 14.55 -0.89 8.09
N SER A 88 13.71 -0.78 9.14
CA SER A 88 12.83 -1.88 9.55
C SER A 88 11.78 -2.18 8.49
N ILE A 89 11.20 -1.16 7.86
CA ILE A 89 10.17 -1.34 6.84
C ILE A 89 10.72 -2.10 5.63
N THR A 90 11.95 -1.79 5.19
CA THR A 90 12.60 -2.55 4.12
C THR A 90 12.82 -4.01 4.51
N ARG A 91 13.18 -4.28 5.77
CA ARG A 91 13.28 -5.65 6.28
C ARG A 91 11.91 -6.34 6.32
N GLU A 92 10.88 -5.67 6.81
CA GLU A 92 9.51 -6.20 6.86
C GLU A 92 9.00 -6.59 5.46
N ILE A 93 9.31 -5.78 4.45
CA ILE A 93 9.02 -6.10 3.04
C ILE A 93 9.76 -7.37 2.61
N ILE A 94 11.08 -7.43 2.83
CA ILE A 94 11.92 -8.58 2.42
C ILE A 94 11.52 -9.87 3.15
N GLU A 95 11.04 -9.78 4.38
CA GLU A 95 10.59 -10.92 5.19
C GLU A 95 9.15 -11.35 4.86
N SER A 96 8.41 -10.54 4.11
CA SER A 96 7.04 -10.85 3.70
C SER A 96 6.99 -11.71 2.43
N ASP A 97 5.92 -12.49 2.29
CA ASP A 97 5.69 -13.31 1.10
C ASP A 97 5.24 -12.46 -0.10
N ALA A 98 4.55 -11.33 0.15
CA ALA A 98 4.19 -10.38 -0.89
C ALA A 98 4.20 -8.92 -0.42
N PHE A 99 4.58 -8.03 -1.33
CA PHE A 99 4.51 -6.58 -1.18
C PHE A 99 3.45 -5.98 -2.10
N LEU A 100 2.39 -5.44 -1.49
CA LEU A 100 1.30 -4.72 -2.14
C LEU A 100 1.64 -3.23 -2.22
N HIS A 101 1.90 -2.75 -3.45
CA HIS A 101 2.28 -1.37 -3.72
C HIS A 101 1.31 -0.69 -4.69
N VAL A 102 1.30 0.65 -4.67
CA VAL A 102 0.40 1.48 -5.51
C VAL A 102 0.86 1.58 -6.97
N GLY A 103 1.99 0.97 -7.31
CA GLY A 103 2.64 1.12 -8.60
C GLY A 103 3.70 2.22 -8.63
N GLU A 104 4.53 2.15 -9.68
CA GLU A 104 5.69 3.02 -9.87
C GLU A 104 5.33 4.52 -9.79
N GLY A 105 6.19 5.31 -9.17
CA GLY A 105 6.11 6.78 -9.20
C GLY A 105 5.18 7.41 -8.18
N PHE A 106 4.44 6.59 -7.41
CA PHE A 106 3.58 7.10 -6.33
C PHE A 106 4.34 7.29 -5.01
N GLN A 107 5.11 6.27 -4.63
CA GLN A 107 5.90 6.27 -3.40
C GLN A 107 7.36 6.01 -3.78
N PRO A 108 8.20 7.05 -3.93
CA PRO A 108 9.59 6.88 -4.32
C PRO A 108 10.39 5.95 -3.41
N TRP A 109 9.98 5.80 -2.15
CA TRP A 109 10.59 4.85 -1.22
C TRP A 109 10.21 3.39 -1.53
N ALA A 110 8.99 3.14 -1.99
CA ALA A 110 8.54 1.81 -2.37
C ALA A 110 9.25 1.38 -3.65
N ASP A 111 9.40 2.29 -4.61
CA ASP A 111 10.15 2.05 -5.85
C ASP A 111 11.61 1.66 -5.55
N ARG A 112 12.27 2.37 -4.62
CA ARG A 112 13.63 2.00 -4.16
C ARG A 112 13.68 0.67 -3.42
N ALA A 113 12.65 0.34 -2.64
CA ALA A 113 12.59 -0.95 -1.96
C ALA A 113 12.45 -2.09 -2.96
N ILE A 114 11.60 -1.94 -3.97
CA ILE A 114 11.44 -2.88 -5.09
C ILE A 114 12.76 -3.07 -5.83
N GLN A 115 13.43 -1.98 -6.20
CA GLN A 115 14.73 -2.06 -6.86
C GLN A 115 15.78 -2.79 -6.01
N THR A 116 15.79 -2.56 -4.69
CA THR A 116 16.71 -3.25 -3.78
C THR A 116 16.45 -4.76 -3.74
N MET A 117 15.18 -5.16 -3.71
CA MET A 117 14.79 -6.58 -3.75
C MET A 117 15.22 -7.25 -5.06
N ASP A 118 15.03 -6.57 -6.19
CA ASP A 118 15.45 -7.05 -7.50
C ASP A 118 16.98 -7.22 -7.59
N ASP A 119 17.73 -6.23 -7.10
CA ASP A 119 19.20 -6.24 -7.09
C ASP A 119 19.77 -7.35 -6.19
N ASP A 120 19.13 -7.60 -5.04
CA ASP A 120 19.56 -8.60 -4.04
C ASP A 120 18.97 -10.01 -4.29
N GLY A 121 18.06 -10.17 -5.27
CA GLY A 121 17.43 -11.43 -5.61
C GLY A 121 16.51 -11.97 -4.52
N VAL A 122 15.71 -11.09 -3.91
CA VAL A 122 14.72 -11.42 -2.87
C VAL A 122 13.44 -11.96 -3.52
N ASP A 123 12.92 -13.09 -3.01
CA ASP A 123 11.75 -13.80 -3.58
C ASP A 123 10.37 -13.25 -3.10
N THR A 124 10.28 -12.00 -2.65
CA THR A 124 9.00 -11.39 -2.26
C THR A 124 8.14 -11.08 -3.49
N ALA A 125 6.92 -11.61 -3.56
CA ALA A 125 6.02 -11.36 -4.68
C ALA A 125 5.56 -9.89 -4.72
N LEU A 126 5.43 -9.30 -5.92
CA LEU A 126 4.97 -7.93 -6.08
C LEU A 126 3.51 -7.90 -6.54
N ILE A 127 2.66 -7.16 -5.82
CA ILE A 127 1.27 -6.93 -6.19
C ILE A 127 1.09 -5.44 -6.52
N ASN A 128 0.98 -5.11 -7.80
CA ASN A 128 0.75 -3.74 -8.26
C ASN A 128 -0.76 -3.41 -8.27
N ALA A 129 -1.22 -2.64 -7.28
CA ALA A 129 -2.62 -2.25 -7.18
C ALA A 129 -3.11 -1.42 -8.39
N ARG A 130 -2.21 -0.71 -9.07
CA ARG A 130 -2.53 0.19 -10.19
C ARG A 130 -2.37 -0.47 -11.57
N GLU A 131 -2.07 -1.77 -11.62
CA GLU A 131 -1.85 -2.47 -12.90
C GLU A 131 -3.05 -2.31 -13.86
N GLY A 132 -2.77 -1.80 -15.06
CA GLY A 132 -3.79 -1.53 -16.07
C GLY A 132 -4.80 -0.41 -15.74
N VAL A 133 -4.55 0.43 -14.72
CA VAL A 133 -5.38 1.60 -14.42
C VAL A 133 -4.90 2.82 -15.21
N GLU A 134 -5.78 3.39 -16.02
CA GLU A 134 -5.52 4.65 -16.72
C GLU A 134 -5.68 5.85 -15.77
N LEU A 135 -4.58 6.58 -15.59
CA LEU A 135 -4.52 7.79 -14.77
C LEU A 135 -4.90 9.04 -15.57
N LEU A 136 -5.66 9.93 -14.91
CA LEU A 136 -5.95 11.26 -15.43
C LEU A 136 -4.70 12.14 -15.40
N ASP A 137 -4.63 13.10 -16.31
CA ASP A 137 -3.62 14.16 -16.24
C ASP A 137 -3.84 14.99 -14.98
N LEU A 138 -2.75 15.45 -14.39
CA LEU A 138 -2.78 16.37 -13.27
C LEU A 138 -3.40 17.68 -13.75
N ALA A 139 -4.40 18.18 -13.03
CA ALA A 139 -5.10 19.39 -13.44
C ALA A 139 -4.10 20.55 -13.61
N ALA A 140 -4.18 21.26 -14.73
CA ALA A 140 -3.24 22.33 -15.11
C ALA A 140 -3.14 23.51 -14.10
N SER A 141 -3.98 23.53 -13.07
CA SER A 141 -3.93 24.49 -11.96
C SER A 141 -3.02 24.05 -10.80
N LEU A 142 -2.30 22.93 -10.93
CA LEU A 142 -1.52 22.30 -9.86
C LEU A 142 -0.03 22.22 -10.23
N ASP A 143 0.82 22.27 -9.21
CA ASP A 143 2.26 22.09 -9.32
C ASP A 143 2.63 20.61 -9.12
N SER A 144 3.43 20.05 -10.03
CA SER A 144 3.86 18.65 -9.99
C SER A 144 4.72 18.29 -8.78
N GLU A 145 5.51 19.23 -8.24
CA GLU A 145 6.34 18.96 -7.06
C GLU A 145 5.51 18.89 -5.76
N GLU A 146 4.37 19.59 -5.73
CA GLU A 146 3.47 19.73 -4.56
C GLU A 146 2.58 18.49 -4.35
N GLU A 147 2.32 17.75 -5.43
CA GLU A 147 1.43 16.57 -5.47
C GLU A 147 2.19 15.25 -5.27
N GLY A 148 3.50 15.31 -5.01
CA GLY A 148 4.33 14.13 -4.71
C GLY A 148 4.45 13.13 -5.86
N VAL A 149 4.05 13.54 -7.06
CA VAL A 149 4.38 12.85 -8.30
C VAL A 149 5.85 13.15 -8.53
N GLY A 150 6.72 12.14 -8.56
CA GLY A 150 8.12 12.34 -8.94
C GLY A 150 8.22 12.92 -10.37
N GLU A 151 9.36 12.75 -11.04
CA GLU A 151 9.51 13.15 -12.47
C GLU A 151 8.51 12.48 -13.45
N GLN A 152 7.57 11.68 -12.94
CA GLN A 152 6.38 11.14 -13.62
C GLN A 152 5.36 12.25 -13.96
N GLN A 153 5.72 13.06 -14.95
CA GLN A 153 4.89 13.49 -16.10
C GLN A 153 3.43 13.95 -15.87
N GLY A 154 3.11 14.54 -14.72
CA GLY A 154 1.82 15.22 -14.54
C GLY A 154 0.60 14.30 -14.65
N LYS A 155 0.63 13.14 -13.98
CA LYS A 155 -0.54 12.26 -13.81
C LYS A 155 -1.01 12.28 -12.36
N ASP A 156 -2.32 12.30 -12.14
CA ASP A 156 -2.91 12.29 -10.81
C ASP A 156 -2.93 10.86 -10.23
N PRO A 157 -2.28 10.60 -9.09
CA PRO A 157 -2.18 9.26 -8.53
C PRO A 157 -3.43 8.78 -7.79
N HIS A 158 -4.41 9.64 -7.49
CA HIS A 158 -5.52 9.37 -6.56
C HIS A 158 -6.66 8.54 -7.16
N PHE A 159 -6.32 7.59 -8.03
CA PHE A 159 -7.25 6.84 -8.87
C PHE A 159 -8.29 6.04 -8.07
N TRP A 160 -7.95 5.61 -6.86
CA TRP A 160 -8.81 4.81 -5.99
C TRP A 160 -10.06 5.57 -5.50
N LEU A 161 -10.12 6.90 -5.69
CA LEU A 161 -11.30 7.71 -5.38
C LEU A 161 -12.39 7.64 -6.47
N ASP A 162 -12.09 7.06 -7.64
CA ASP A 162 -13.11 6.59 -8.58
C ASP A 162 -13.49 5.14 -8.23
N PRO A 163 -14.75 4.85 -7.83
CA PRO A 163 -15.20 3.51 -7.50
C PRO A 163 -14.91 2.45 -8.58
N GLN A 164 -14.99 2.81 -9.87
CA GLN A 164 -14.72 1.85 -10.96
C GLN A 164 -13.24 1.53 -11.08
N ARG A 165 -12.37 2.51 -10.83
CA ARG A 165 -10.91 2.28 -10.78
C ARG A 165 -10.50 1.57 -9.48
N ALA A 166 -11.20 1.81 -8.37
CA ALA A 166 -11.03 1.05 -7.13
C ALA A 166 -11.37 -0.44 -7.33
N LYS A 167 -12.43 -0.76 -8.09
CA LYS A 167 -12.75 -2.15 -8.48
C LYS A 167 -11.59 -2.80 -9.25
N ARG A 168 -10.94 -2.06 -10.15
CA ARG A 168 -9.76 -2.56 -10.87
C ARG A 168 -8.59 -2.87 -9.92
N ALA A 169 -8.35 -2.02 -8.91
CA ALA A 169 -7.36 -2.34 -7.89
C ALA A 169 -7.74 -3.58 -7.07
N ILE A 170 -9.02 -3.75 -6.73
CA ILE A 170 -9.50 -4.97 -6.05
C ILE A 170 -9.24 -6.20 -6.92
N ASP A 171 -9.45 -6.12 -8.24
CA ASP A 171 -9.13 -7.23 -9.15
C ASP A 171 -7.63 -7.55 -9.13
N ASN A 172 -6.77 -6.54 -9.26
CA ASN A 172 -5.31 -6.73 -9.22
C ASN A 172 -4.84 -7.35 -7.90
N ILE A 173 -5.39 -6.89 -6.78
CA ILE A 173 -5.12 -7.46 -5.44
C ILE A 173 -5.59 -8.91 -5.39
N THR A 174 -6.78 -9.20 -5.90
CA THR A 174 -7.34 -10.56 -5.90
C THR A 174 -6.46 -11.53 -6.68
N GLU A 175 -6.02 -11.17 -7.88
CA GLU A 175 -5.13 -12.02 -8.67
C GLU A 175 -3.79 -12.25 -7.93
N GLY A 176 -3.18 -11.20 -7.36
CA GLY A 176 -1.96 -11.36 -6.57
C GLY A 176 -2.11 -12.26 -5.35
N LEU A 177 -3.25 -12.18 -4.65
CA LEU A 177 -3.54 -13.06 -3.51
C LEU A 177 -3.85 -14.50 -3.93
N VAL A 178 -4.48 -14.70 -5.10
CA VAL A 178 -4.74 -16.03 -5.68
C VAL A 178 -3.43 -16.70 -6.09
N ASP A 179 -2.51 -15.96 -6.71
CA ASP A 179 -1.19 -16.46 -7.06
C ASP A 179 -0.39 -16.86 -5.82
N LEU A 180 -0.55 -16.09 -4.73
CA LEU A 180 0.11 -16.34 -3.45
C LEU A 180 -0.47 -17.56 -2.70
N LEU A 181 -1.79 -17.76 -2.74
CA LEU A 181 -2.47 -18.88 -2.08
C LEU A 181 -3.56 -19.50 -2.98
N PRO A 182 -3.19 -20.34 -3.95
CA PRO A 182 -4.13 -20.90 -4.93
C PRO A 182 -5.27 -21.72 -4.30
N ASP A 183 -4.99 -22.40 -3.17
CA ASP A 183 -5.98 -23.20 -2.45
C ASP A 183 -7.14 -22.36 -1.88
N ALA A 184 -6.96 -21.03 -1.74
CA ALA A 184 -7.97 -20.10 -1.26
C ALA A 184 -8.72 -19.35 -2.38
N GLU A 185 -8.48 -19.68 -3.66
CA GLU A 185 -8.98 -18.92 -4.81
C GLU A 185 -10.48 -18.65 -4.76
N ALA A 186 -11.28 -19.68 -4.47
CA ALA A 186 -12.74 -19.55 -4.42
C ALA A 186 -13.19 -18.50 -3.39
N THR A 187 -12.60 -18.52 -2.18
CA THR A 187 -12.90 -17.57 -1.11
C THR A 187 -12.47 -16.15 -1.49
N LEU A 188 -11.25 -15.99 -2.02
CA LEU A 188 -10.71 -14.69 -2.43
C LEU A 188 -11.58 -14.04 -3.51
N ARG A 189 -11.94 -14.80 -4.56
CA ARG A 189 -12.79 -14.30 -5.66
C ARG A 189 -14.21 -14.00 -5.19
N GLU A 190 -14.77 -14.80 -4.29
CA GLU A 190 -16.10 -14.54 -3.71
C GLU A 190 -16.09 -13.24 -2.88
N ASN A 191 -15.12 -13.07 -2.00
CA ASN A 191 -14.98 -11.87 -1.18
C ASN A 191 -14.78 -10.61 -2.04
N ALA A 192 -13.91 -10.68 -3.04
CA ALA A 192 -13.70 -9.59 -3.99
C ALA A 192 -14.98 -9.21 -4.72
N GLN A 193 -15.73 -10.20 -5.22
CA GLN A 193 -16.99 -9.95 -5.91
C GLN A 193 -18.05 -9.35 -4.99
N ARG A 194 -18.17 -9.85 -3.75
CA ARG A 194 -19.08 -9.31 -2.74
C ARG A 194 -18.71 -7.86 -2.41
N TYR A 195 -17.44 -7.58 -2.13
CA TYR A 195 -16.99 -6.23 -1.81
C TYR A 195 -17.24 -5.24 -2.95
N LYS A 196 -16.95 -5.62 -4.19
CA LYS A 196 -17.22 -4.79 -5.36
C LYS A 196 -18.72 -4.50 -5.56
N SER A 197 -19.58 -5.51 -5.38
CA SER A 197 -21.01 -5.40 -5.69
C SER A 197 -21.87 -4.86 -4.55
N GLU A 198 -21.49 -5.10 -3.31
CA GLU A 198 -22.28 -4.66 -2.14
C GLU A 198 -21.75 -3.37 -1.53
N THR A 199 -20.45 -3.11 -1.62
CA THR A 199 -19.85 -1.91 -1.01
C THR A 199 -19.44 -0.87 -2.05
N ILE A 200 -18.65 -1.26 -3.05
CA ILE A 200 -18.14 -0.27 -4.01
C ILE A 200 -19.25 0.26 -4.92
N ASP A 201 -20.17 -0.58 -5.38
CA ASP A 201 -21.36 -0.15 -6.13
C ASP A 201 -22.32 0.71 -5.29
N ASP A 202 -22.46 0.44 -3.98
CA ASP A 202 -23.28 1.25 -3.10
C ASP A 202 -22.68 2.66 -2.89
N ILE A 203 -21.35 2.74 -2.74
CA ILE A 203 -20.63 4.02 -2.69
C ILE A 203 -20.81 4.79 -4.01
N ASP A 204 -20.68 4.11 -5.15
CA ASP A 204 -20.85 4.69 -6.49
C ASP A 204 -22.26 5.28 -6.66
N ALA A 205 -23.29 4.49 -6.32
CA ALA A 205 -24.68 4.91 -6.36
C ALA A 205 -24.98 6.06 -5.39
N SER A 206 -24.37 6.02 -4.20
CA SER A 206 -24.54 7.08 -3.18
C SER A 206 -23.93 8.41 -3.64
N TYR A 207 -22.74 8.39 -4.23
CA TYR A 207 -22.14 9.60 -4.82
C TYR A 207 -22.98 10.13 -5.98
N GLN A 208 -23.44 9.27 -6.88
CA GLN A 208 -24.33 9.68 -7.97
C GLN A 208 -25.59 10.37 -7.43
N ALA A 209 -26.26 9.77 -6.44
CA ALA A 209 -27.46 10.32 -5.85
C ALA A 209 -27.23 11.68 -5.16
N ILE A 210 -26.08 11.85 -4.48
CA ILE A 210 -25.71 13.13 -3.87
C ILE A 210 -25.56 14.22 -4.92
N PHE A 211 -24.87 13.93 -6.04
CA PHE A 211 -24.60 14.92 -7.07
C PHE A 211 -25.83 15.21 -7.96
N ASP A 212 -26.66 14.21 -8.25
CA ASP A 212 -27.93 14.40 -8.97
C ASP A 212 -28.92 15.27 -8.19
N ALA A 213 -28.91 15.18 -6.86
CA ALA A 213 -29.77 15.98 -6.00
C ALA A 213 -29.25 17.41 -5.75
N ALA A 214 -28.01 17.73 -6.14
CA ALA A 214 -27.38 18.99 -5.83
C ALA A 214 -27.81 20.11 -6.79
N ASP A 215 -28.18 21.27 -6.24
CA ASP A 215 -28.46 22.48 -7.04
C ASP A 215 -27.19 23.13 -7.64
N ARG A 216 -26.01 22.64 -7.27
CA ARG A 216 -24.70 23.22 -7.61
C ARG A 216 -23.76 22.14 -8.11
N ASP A 217 -23.02 22.49 -9.15
CA ASP A 217 -21.97 21.67 -9.78
C ASP A 217 -20.59 21.88 -9.12
N VAL A 218 -20.51 22.50 -7.94
CA VAL A 218 -19.23 22.87 -7.30
C VAL A 218 -19.14 22.32 -5.89
N VAL A 219 -18.07 21.58 -5.62
CA VAL A 219 -17.70 21.13 -4.27
C VAL A 219 -16.47 21.91 -3.82
N GLN A 220 -16.61 22.71 -2.76
CA GLN A 220 -15.49 23.43 -2.15
C GLN A 220 -14.90 22.58 -1.01
N LEU A 221 -13.63 22.19 -1.14
CA LEU A 221 -12.94 21.33 -0.19
C LEU A 221 -11.82 22.09 0.52
N ALA A 222 -11.79 22.08 1.84
CA ALA A 222 -10.65 22.54 2.62
C ALA A 222 -9.64 21.39 2.83
N ALA A 223 -9.20 20.76 1.74
CA ALA A 223 -8.35 19.58 1.73
C ALA A 223 -7.36 19.62 0.56
N HIS A 224 -6.36 18.74 0.64
CA HIS A 224 -5.43 18.43 -0.47
C HIS A 224 -6.20 17.99 -1.72
N ASN A 225 -5.62 18.23 -2.90
CA ASN A 225 -6.29 18.00 -4.17
C ASN A 225 -6.24 16.55 -4.65
N ALA A 226 -6.83 15.64 -3.88
CA ALA A 226 -6.95 14.23 -4.27
C ALA A 226 -8.19 13.92 -5.12
N PHE A 227 -9.16 14.84 -5.22
CA PHE A 227 -10.53 14.48 -5.56
C PHE A 227 -10.92 14.64 -7.03
N GLN A 228 -9.96 14.90 -7.93
CA GLN A 228 -10.24 15.08 -9.37
C GLN A 228 -11.01 13.90 -9.97
N TYR A 229 -10.69 12.67 -9.57
CA TYR A 229 -11.36 11.46 -10.05
C TYR A 229 -12.87 11.45 -9.76
N ILE A 230 -13.28 11.98 -8.59
CA ILE A 230 -14.71 12.17 -8.27
C ILE A 230 -15.32 13.20 -9.23
N GLY A 231 -14.63 14.32 -9.43
CA GLY A 231 -15.09 15.38 -10.33
C GLY A 231 -15.31 14.89 -11.76
N ALA A 232 -14.36 14.13 -12.28
CA ALA A 232 -14.44 13.55 -13.63
C ALA A 232 -15.56 12.51 -13.75
N ARG A 233 -15.79 11.70 -12.72
CA ARG A 233 -16.81 10.63 -12.76
C ARG A 233 -18.24 11.14 -12.69
N TYR A 234 -18.50 12.10 -11.81
CA TYR A 234 -19.87 12.58 -11.53
C TYR A 234 -20.18 13.94 -12.14
N ASP A 235 -19.33 14.43 -13.06
CA ASP A 235 -19.47 15.74 -13.73
C ASP A 235 -19.62 16.92 -12.75
N VAL A 236 -18.76 16.95 -11.73
CA VAL A 236 -18.73 18.02 -10.72
C VAL A 236 -17.37 18.71 -10.65
N ARG A 237 -17.40 20.02 -10.40
CA ARG A 237 -16.20 20.84 -10.26
C ARG A 237 -15.68 20.79 -8.83
N MET A 238 -14.66 19.97 -8.61
CA MET A 238 -13.93 19.92 -7.36
C MET A 238 -13.03 21.15 -7.21
N ARG A 239 -13.16 21.87 -6.11
CA ARG A 239 -12.34 23.04 -5.77
C ARG A 239 -11.68 22.84 -4.42
N PRO A 240 -10.45 22.32 -4.38
CA PRO A 240 -9.64 22.35 -3.18
C PRO A 240 -9.17 23.78 -2.90
N ILE A 241 -9.20 24.18 -1.63
CA ILE A 241 -8.62 25.44 -1.13
C ILE A 241 -7.13 25.24 -0.83
N VAL A 242 -6.73 24.00 -0.54
CA VAL A 242 -5.38 23.66 -0.11
C VAL A 242 -4.71 22.89 -1.24
N THR A 243 -3.91 23.58 -2.04
CA THR A 243 -3.00 22.93 -2.99
C THR A 243 -1.78 22.37 -2.25
N ASN A 244 -1.34 23.03 -1.18
CA ASN A 244 -0.04 22.80 -0.52
C ASN A 244 -0.07 21.90 0.71
N LEU A 245 -0.97 20.94 0.76
CA LEU A 245 -0.77 19.84 1.69
C LEU A 245 -0.21 18.66 0.88
N ALA A 246 0.99 18.85 0.35
CA ALA A 246 1.97 17.81 0.61
C ALA A 246 1.81 17.51 2.11
N ALA A 247 1.57 16.27 2.47
CA ALA A 247 1.31 15.88 3.85
C ALA A 247 2.54 16.08 4.80
N SER A 248 3.42 17.03 4.48
CA SER A 248 4.46 17.68 5.28
C SER A 248 3.94 18.86 6.13
N GLY A 249 2.67 19.25 6.02
CA GLY A 249 2.00 20.07 7.05
C GLY A 249 2.22 21.58 7.01
N GLU A 250 2.72 22.15 5.91
CA GLU A 250 2.92 23.60 5.79
C GLU A 250 1.94 24.25 4.79
N VAL A 251 1.00 25.06 5.30
CA VAL A 251 0.16 25.90 4.44
C VAL A 251 0.86 27.23 4.20
N ALA A 252 1.33 27.46 2.97
CA ALA A 252 1.85 28.77 2.59
C ALA A 252 0.75 29.86 2.75
N PRO A 253 1.02 31.01 3.40
CA PRO A 253 0.03 32.07 3.65
C PRO A 253 -0.67 32.63 2.40
N ARG A 254 -0.08 32.40 1.22
CA ARG A 254 -0.59 32.88 -0.07
C ARG A 254 -1.83 32.11 -0.54
N THR A 255 -2.04 30.88 -0.05
CA THR A 255 -3.13 29.99 -0.49
C THR A 255 -4.47 30.34 0.18
N CYS A 256 -4.45 30.94 1.37
CA CYS A 256 -5.67 31.44 2.07
C CYS A 256 -6.13 32.83 1.59
N GLY A 257 -5.52 33.38 0.55
CA GLY A 257 -5.76 34.74 0.05
C GLY A 257 -6.93 34.88 -0.91
N ARG A 258 -8.13 35.12 -0.36
CA ARG A 258 -9.27 35.86 -0.96
C ARG A 258 -10.12 35.13 -2.02
N PRO A 259 -11.42 34.87 -1.75
CA PRO A 259 -12.36 34.50 -2.81
C PRO A 259 -12.46 35.66 -3.81
N ARG A 260 -12.13 35.41 -5.08
CA ARG A 260 -12.42 36.33 -6.18
C ARG A 260 -13.94 36.49 -6.27
N ARG A 261 -14.47 37.57 -5.72
CA ARG A 261 -15.80 38.08 -6.08
C ARG A 261 -15.82 38.26 -7.60
N SER A 262 -16.67 37.52 -8.28
CA SER A 262 -17.09 37.83 -9.64
C SER A 262 -17.87 39.15 -9.59
N SER A 263 -17.24 40.25 -10.00
CA SER A 263 -17.96 41.48 -10.33
C SER A 263 -18.42 41.41 -11.79
N PRO A 264 -19.62 41.94 -12.10
CA PRO A 264 -20.20 41.84 -13.43
C PRO A 264 -19.44 42.72 -14.43
N ARG A 265 -19.46 42.22 -15.66
CA ARG A 265 -18.88 42.75 -16.88
C ARG A 265 -19.24 44.23 -17.10
N THR A 266 -18.22 45.10 -17.11
CA THR A 266 -18.28 46.41 -17.78
C THR A 266 -16.97 46.69 -18.50
N THR A 267 -17.14 47.15 -19.74
CA THR A 267 -16.18 47.44 -20.81
C THR A 267 -15.22 48.59 -20.49
N SER A 268 -13.93 48.43 -20.82
CA SER A 268 -13.13 49.35 -21.67
C SER A 268 -11.62 49.15 -21.44
N ALA A 269 -10.86 49.11 -22.54
CA ALA A 269 -9.42 48.87 -22.62
C ALA A 269 -8.55 49.96 -21.97
N THR A 270 -7.40 49.59 -21.38
CA THR A 270 -6.05 50.20 -21.58
C THR A 270 -4.97 49.29 -20.93
N SER A 271 -3.80 49.19 -21.55
CA SER A 271 -2.62 48.36 -21.20
C SER A 271 -1.98 48.63 -19.82
N PRO A 272 -1.20 47.68 -19.24
CA PRO A 272 -0.62 47.85 -17.90
C PRO A 272 0.78 48.50 -17.93
N THR A 273 0.97 49.50 -17.07
CA THR A 273 2.28 50.07 -16.71
C THR A 273 2.82 49.33 -15.48
N ALA A 274 4.08 48.90 -15.54
CA ALA A 274 4.80 48.26 -14.44
C ALA A 274 5.05 49.25 -13.28
N CYS A 275 4.90 48.78 -12.04
CA CYS A 275 5.31 49.52 -10.83
C CYS A 275 6.43 48.78 -10.10
N SER A 276 7.58 49.44 -10.05
CA SER A 276 8.81 49.07 -9.34
C SER A 276 8.68 49.18 -7.82
N SER A 277 9.39 48.29 -7.09
CA SER A 277 9.63 48.38 -5.65
C SER A 277 10.59 49.52 -5.27
N PRO A 278 10.43 50.19 -4.11
CA PRO A 278 11.49 50.98 -3.51
C PRO A 278 12.31 50.16 -2.50
N ALA A 279 13.63 50.37 -2.54
CA ALA A 279 14.62 49.81 -1.63
C ALA A 279 14.58 50.46 -0.24
N VAL A 280 14.88 49.66 0.79
CA VAL A 280 15.06 50.08 2.19
C VAL A 280 16.51 50.54 2.41
N PRO A 281 16.80 51.69 3.03
CA PRO A 281 18.16 52.07 3.38
C PRO A 281 18.60 51.40 4.68
N ARG A 282 19.86 50.96 4.70
CA ARG A 282 20.59 50.60 5.92
C ARG A 282 21.10 51.87 6.58
N ASP A 283 21.04 51.93 7.90
CA ASP A 283 21.92 52.79 8.68
C ASP A 283 22.56 52.01 9.83
N SER A 284 23.88 52.23 9.89
CA SER A 284 24.90 52.13 10.95
C SER A 284 24.50 51.67 12.35
#